data_AF-A0A699PYL5-F1
#
_entry.id   AF-A0A699PYL5-F1
#
_cell.length_a   1.000
_cell.length_b   1.000
_cell.length_c   1.000
_cell.angle_alpha   90.00
_cell.angle_beta   90.00
_cell.angle_gamma   90.00
#
_symmetry.space_group_name_H-M   'P 1'
#
loop_
_entity.id
_entity.type
_entity.pdbx_description
1 polymer ?
#
loop_
_entity_poly.entity_id
_entity_poly.type
_entity_poly.pdbx_seq_one_letter_code
_entity_poly.pdbx_strand_id
1 'polypeptide(L)'
;FRTPRAIISDRGTHFCNDQFTKVMLKYGVTHRLAIAYHPQTSGQVEVSNRDLRRILERTVGEKRASWSDKLDDALWSFRTAYKTPIGCTSYKLVCENACHLPIELEHKAYWALKHANFDL
;
A
#
# COMPACT_ATOMS: atom_id res chain seq x y z
N PHE A 1 -9.84 -1.25 -12.40
CA PHE A 1 -9.32 0.00 -11.80
C PHE A 1 -10.27 1.14 -12.09
N ARG A 2 -10.46 2.08 -11.15
CA ARG A 2 -11.29 3.28 -11.33
C ARG A 2 -10.41 4.52 -11.25
N THR A 3 -10.78 5.58 -11.98
CA THR A 3 -10.10 6.86 -11.88
C THR A 3 -10.44 7.52 -10.54
N PRO A 4 -9.46 7.90 -9.72
CA PRO A 4 -9.71 8.54 -8.44
C PRO A 4 -10.30 9.94 -8.65
N ARG A 5 -11.25 10.35 -7.80
CA ARG A 5 -11.83 11.71 -7.86
C ARG A 5 -10.80 12.78 -7.49
N ALA A 6 -9.90 12.45 -6.56
CA ALA A 6 -8.84 13.34 -6.13
C ALA A 6 -7.60 12.53 -5.75
N ILE A 7 -6.43 13.13 -5.96
CA ILE A 7 -5.14 12.63 -5.47
C ILE A 7 -4.57 13.67 -4.53
N ILE A 8 -4.14 13.22 -3.36
CA ILE A 8 -3.48 14.07 -2.36
C ILE A 8 -2.02 13.62 -2.28
N SER A 9 -1.09 14.54 -2.49
CA SER A 9 0.35 14.26 -2.42
C SER A 9 1.08 15.29 -1.56
N ASP A 10 2.31 14.98 -1.18
CA ASP A 10 3.23 16.00 -0.67
C ASP A 10 3.64 16.99 -1.78
N ARG A 11 4.46 17.98 -1.40
CA ARG A 11 5.01 18.98 -2.32
C ARG A 11 6.30 18.53 -3.02
N GLY A 12 6.56 17.22 -3.10
CA GLY A 12 7.69 16.68 -3.84
C GLY A 12 7.69 17.15 -5.30
N THR A 13 8.86 17.44 -5.85
CA THR A 13 9.02 17.94 -7.22
C THR A 13 8.45 16.97 -8.28
N HIS A 14 8.40 15.68 -7.96
CA HIS A 14 7.77 14.65 -8.79
C HIS A 14 6.25 14.80 -8.94
N PHE A 15 5.58 15.39 -7.94
CA PHE A 15 4.14 15.66 -7.96
C PHE A 15 3.83 17.11 -8.34
N CYS A 16 4.76 18.03 -8.08
CA CYS A 16 4.66 19.46 -8.42
C CYS A 16 5.32 19.76 -9.78
N ASN A 17 4.87 19.11 -10.86
CA ASN A 17 5.35 19.43 -12.22
C ASN A 17 4.19 19.56 -13.22
N ASP A 18 4.46 20.28 -14.31
CA ASP A 18 3.46 20.56 -15.36
C ASP A 18 2.94 19.30 -16.04
N GLN A 19 3.77 18.27 -16.16
CA GLN A 19 3.36 17.00 -16.78
C GLN A 19 2.30 16.31 -15.92
N PHE A 20 2.49 16.28 -14.61
CA PHE A 20 1.56 15.70 -13.65
C PHE A 20 0.24 16.47 -13.65
N THR A 21 0.30 17.81 -13.63
CA THR A 21 -0.91 18.67 -13.73
C THR A 21 -1.70 18.39 -15.01
N LYS A 22 -1.03 18.25 -16.16
CA LYS A 22 -1.67 17.90 -17.44
C LYS A 22 -2.35 16.53 -17.39
N VAL A 23 -1.74 15.54 -16.75
CA VAL A 23 -2.33 14.20 -16.56
C VAL A 23 -3.57 14.29 -15.66
N MET A 24 -3.51 15.02 -14.55
CA MET A 24 -4.65 15.20 -13.64
C MET A 24 -5.84 15.84 -14.36
N LEU A 25 -5.59 16.89 -15.14
CA LEU A 25 -6.62 17.54 -15.96
C LEU A 25 -7.23 16.59 -17.00
N LYS A 26 -6.40 15.81 -17.71
CA LYS A 26 -6.85 14.85 -18.72
C LYS A 26 -7.82 13.81 -18.16
N TYR A 27 -7.59 13.36 -16.92
CA TYR A 27 -8.42 12.36 -16.26
C TYR A 27 -9.48 12.95 -15.32
N GLY A 28 -9.61 14.28 -15.26
CA GLY A 28 -10.57 14.95 -14.38
C GLY A 28 -10.29 14.75 -12.88
N VAL A 29 -9.04 14.48 -12.52
CA VAL A 29 -8.62 14.21 -11.14
C VAL A 29 -8.28 15.54 -10.46
N THR A 30 -8.86 15.78 -9.29
CA THR A 30 -8.48 16.95 -8.48
C THR A 30 -7.18 16.65 -7.74
N HIS A 31 -6.09 17.36 -8.08
CA HIS A 31 -4.84 17.26 -7.33
C HIS A 31 -4.83 18.22 -6.15
N ARG A 32 -4.58 17.71 -4.95
CA ARG A 32 -4.46 18.49 -3.71
C ARG A 32 -3.06 18.28 -3.14
N LEU A 33 -2.38 19.38 -2.83
CA LEU A 33 -1.07 19.32 -2.21
C LEU A 33 -1.20 19.46 -0.70
N ALA A 34 -0.53 18.58 0.05
CA ALA A 34 -0.37 18.73 1.48
C ALA A 34 0.37 20.05 1.77
N ILE A 35 -0.10 20.76 2.80
CA ILE A 35 0.52 21.99 3.26
C ILE A 35 1.68 21.62 4.20
N ALA A 36 2.76 22.41 4.17
CA ALA A 36 3.85 22.26 5.14
C ALA A 36 3.29 22.31 6.57
N TYR A 37 3.80 21.46 7.46
CA TYR A 37 3.33 21.31 8.85
C TYR A 37 1.87 20.82 9.02
N HIS A 38 1.27 20.23 7.98
CA HIS A 38 -0.01 19.51 8.09
C HIS A 38 0.15 17.99 7.85
N PRO A 39 0.86 17.27 8.74
CA PRO A 39 1.17 15.85 8.57
C PRO A 39 -0.09 14.96 8.51
N GLN A 40 -1.21 15.43 9.05
CA GLN A 40 -2.49 14.70 9.05
C GLN A 40 -3.03 14.41 7.65
N THR A 41 -2.65 15.21 6.65
CA THR A 41 -3.03 15.02 5.25
C THR A 41 -2.27 13.84 4.60
N SER A 42 -1.05 13.57 5.05
CA SER A 42 -0.19 12.47 4.57
C SER A 42 -0.08 11.31 5.56
N GLY A 43 -0.63 11.45 6.77
CA GLY A 43 -0.42 10.51 7.88
C GLY A 43 -0.87 9.08 7.56
N GLN A 44 -1.96 8.92 6.79
CA GLN A 44 -2.39 7.59 6.34
C GLN A 44 -1.36 6.92 5.42
N VAL A 45 -0.74 7.70 4.52
CA VAL A 45 0.31 7.23 3.61
C VAL A 45 1.58 6.93 4.40
N GLU A 46 1.97 7.78 5.34
CA GLU A 46 3.15 7.58 6.19
C GLU A 46 3.04 6.33 7.07
N VAL A 47 1.90 6.12 7.73
CA VAL A 47 1.65 4.92 8.54
C VAL A 47 1.67 3.67 7.67
N SER A 48 1.01 3.70 6.51
CA SER A 48 1.00 2.56 5.57
C SER A 48 2.40 2.24 5.05
N ASN A 49 3.19 3.26 4.71
CA ASN A 49 4.56 3.10 4.25
C ASN A 49 5.47 2.53 5.35
N ARG A 50 5.29 2.96 6.60
CA ARG A 50 6.02 2.42 7.75
C ARG A 50 5.71 0.94 7.97
N ASP A 51 4.45 0.56 7.89
CA ASP A 51 4.01 -0.83 8.01
C ASP A 51 4.60 -1.70 6.88
N LEU A 52 4.50 -1.24 5.63
CA LEU A 52 5.08 -1.94 4.47
C LEU A 52 6.59 -2.09 4.60
N ARG A 53 7.29 -1.04 5.06
CA ARG A 53 8.74 -1.10 5.29
C ARG A 53 9.07 -2.15 6.35
N ARG A 54 8.31 -2.23 7.44
CA ARG A 54 8.51 -3.24 8.48
C ARG A 54 8.29 -4.67 7.97
N ILE A 55 7.32 -4.88 7.08
CA ILE A 55 7.10 -6.18 6.43
C ILE A 55 8.29 -6.50 5.53
N LEU A 56 8.70 -5.56 4.67
CA LEU A 56 9.84 -5.75 3.78
C LEU A 56 11.15 -6.02 4.53
N GLU A 57 11.42 -5.28 5.61
CA GLU A 57 12.60 -5.48 6.47
C GLU A 57 12.65 -6.92 7.01
N ARG A 58 11.50 -7.49 7.40
CA ARG A 58 11.40 -8.88 7.85
C ARG A 58 11.56 -9.89 6.72
N THR A 59 10.90 -9.66 5.58
CA THR A 59 10.91 -10.61 4.46
C THR A 59 12.25 -10.65 3.74
N VAL A 60 12.94 -9.51 3.61
CA VAL A 60 14.21 -9.38 2.87
C VAL A 60 15.40 -9.86 3.71
N GLY A 61 15.33 -9.75 5.04
CA GLY A 61 16.42 -10.13 5.95
C GLY A 61 17.68 -9.29 5.72
N GLU A 62 18.86 -9.87 5.94
CA GLU A 62 20.14 -9.14 5.82
C GLU A 62 20.50 -8.76 4.36
N LYS A 63 20.06 -9.55 3.38
CA LYS A 63 20.34 -9.31 1.96
C LYS A 63 19.35 -8.31 1.36
N ARG A 64 19.59 -7.02 1.61
CA ARG A 64 18.79 -5.88 1.08
C ARG A 64 18.67 -5.78 -0.45
N ALA A 65 19.41 -6.58 -1.22
CA ALA A 65 19.47 -6.50 -2.67
C ALA A 65 18.23 -7.05 -3.40
N SER A 66 17.44 -7.94 -2.78
CA SER A 66 16.28 -8.60 -3.41
C SER A 66 14.93 -8.04 -2.95
N TRP A 67 14.88 -6.78 -2.53
CA TRP A 67 13.65 -6.16 -2.02
C TRP A 67 12.57 -6.01 -3.10
N SER A 68 12.95 -5.77 -4.35
CA SER A 68 12.02 -5.65 -5.49
C SER A 68 11.26 -6.96 -5.71
N ASP A 69 11.96 -8.09 -5.65
CA ASP A 69 11.40 -9.42 -5.93
C ASP A 69 10.41 -9.84 -4.83
N LYS A 70 10.60 -9.32 -3.62
CA LYS A 70 9.75 -9.58 -2.43
C LYS A 70 8.66 -8.53 -2.24
N LEU A 71 8.60 -7.52 -3.09
CA LEU A 71 7.65 -6.42 -2.95
C LEU A 71 6.20 -6.89 -3.13
N ASP A 72 5.95 -7.75 -4.10
CA ASP A 72 4.62 -8.29 -4.36
C ASP A 72 4.10 -9.12 -3.18
N ASP A 73 4.95 -9.99 -2.61
CA ASP A 73 4.61 -10.79 -1.43
C ASP A 73 4.36 -9.90 -0.19
N ALA A 74 5.17 -8.84 -0.01
CA ALA A 74 4.98 -7.88 1.08
C ALA A 74 3.69 -7.07 0.93
N LEU A 75 3.38 -6.62 -0.29
CA LEU A 75 2.13 -5.92 -0.60
C LEU A 75 0.92 -6.83 -0.38
N TRP A 76 1.04 -8.10 -0.76
CA TRP A 76 0.00 -9.10 -0.53
C TRP A 76 -0.28 -9.28 0.96
N SER A 77 0.77 -9.54 1.74
CA SER A 77 0.68 -9.66 3.21
C SER A 77 0.06 -8.42 3.85
N PHE A 78 0.47 -7.21 3.44
CA PHE A 78 -0.10 -5.96 3.94
C PHE A 78 -1.60 -5.83 3.62
N ARG A 79 -2.04 -6.24 2.43
CA ARG A 79 -3.45 -6.16 2.00
C ARG A 79 -4.34 -7.17 2.72
N THR A 80 -3.83 -8.37 3.01
CA THR A 80 -4.56 -9.45 3.69
C THR A 80 -4.46 -9.38 5.21
N ALA A 81 -3.52 -8.63 5.77
CA ALA A 81 -3.43 -8.42 7.21
C ALA A 81 -4.65 -7.67 7.76
N TYR A 82 -5.17 -8.14 8.89
CA TYR A 82 -6.28 -7.49 9.58
C TYR A 82 -5.82 -6.17 10.20
N LYS A 83 -6.53 -5.08 9.93
CA LYS A 83 -6.25 -3.76 10.50
C LYS A 83 -7.29 -3.46 11.58
N THR A 84 -6.88 -3.55 12.85
CA THR A 84 -7.73 -3.28 14.01
C THR A 84 -8.47 -1.93 13.94
N PRO A 85 -7.84 -0.80 13.53
CA PRO A 85 -8.55 0.49 13.44
C PRO A 85 -9.69 0.50 12.42
N ILE A 86 -9.62 -0.36 11.40
CA ILE A 86 -10.57 -0.44 10.29
C ILE A 86 -11.58 -1.58 10.53
N GLY A 87 -11.26 -2.54 11.41
CA GLY A 87 -12.10 -3.70 11.68
C GLY A 87 -12.14 -4.74 10.54
N CYS A 88 -11.24 -4.64 9.56
CA CYS A 88 -11.12 -5.60 8.46
C CYS A 88 -9.76 -5.51 7.77
N THR A 89 -9.59 -6.26 6.67
CA THR A 89 -8.39 -6.20 5.82
C THR A 89 -8.55 -5.13 4.74
N SER A 90 -7.46 -4.49 4.34
CA SER A 90 -7.48 -3.51 3.25
C SER A 90 -8.00 -4.11 1.94
N TYR A 91 -7.74 -5.39 1.70
CA TYR A 91 -8.28 -6.13 0.56
C TYR A 91 -9.82 -6.19 0.57
N LYS A 92 -10.42 -6.47 1.73
CA LYS A 92 -11.88 -6.56 1.87
C LYS A 92 -12.57 -5.24 1.55
N LEU A 93 -11.96 -4.10 1.89
CA LEU A 93 -12.49 -2.78 1.55
C LEU A 93 -12.49 -2.49 0.04
N VAL A 94 -11.47 -2.94 -0.69
CA VAL A 94 -11.32 -2.63 -2.12
C VAL A 94 -12.15 -3.58 -2.99
N CYS A 95 -12.28 -4.83 -2.56
CA CYS A 95 -12.94 -5.88 -3.33
C CYS A 95 -14.42 -6.10 -2.93
N GLU A 96 -14.87 -5.53 -1.80
CA GLU A 96 -16.23 -5.44 -1.22
C GLU A 96 -17.16 -6.67 -1.23
N ASN A 97 -16.81 -7.80 -1.83
CA ASN A 97 -17.33 -9.13 -1.54
C ASN A 97 -16.57 -10.18 -2.36
N ALA A 98 -16.24 -11.30 -1.71
CA ALA A 98 -15.82 -12.59 -2.28
C ALA A 98 -15.25 -12.54 -3.70
N CYS A 99 -14.14 -11.83 -3.90
CA CYS A 99 -13.29 -12.19 -5.02
C CYS A 99 -12.84 -13.63 -4.71
N HIS A 100 -13.27 -14.60 -5.51
CA HIS A 100 -12.70 -15.94 -5.51
C HIS A 100 -11.20 -15.75 -5.75
N LEU A 101 -10.41 -15.67 -4.68
CA LEU A 101 -8.98 -15.72 -4.82
C LEU A 101 -8.68 -17.04 -5.54
N PRO A 102 -7.80 -17.04 -6.55
CA PRO A 102 -7.14 -18.28 -6.93
C PRO A 102 -6.61 -18.90 -5.63
N ILE A 103 -6.99 -20.13 -5.34
CA ILE A 103 -6.61 -20.90 -4.14
C ILE A 103 -5.09 -20.80 -3.85
N GLU A 104 -4.29 -20.60 -4.89
CA GLU A 104 -2.84 -20.37 -4.84
C GLU A 104 -2.44 -19.14 -4.03
N LEU A 105 -3.19 -18.03 -4.10
CA LEU A 105 -2.91 -16.79 -3.37
C LEU A 105 -3.31 -16.90 -1.89
N GLU A 106 -4.39 -17.63 -1.58
CA GLU A 106 -4.77 -17.96 -0.20
C GLU A 106 -3.75 -18.90 0.45
N HIS A 107 -3.32 -19.92 -0.29
CA HIS A 107 -2.32 -20.88 0.18
C HIS A 107 -0.97 -20.19 0.43
N LYS A 108 -0.51 -19.31 -0.47
CA LYS A 108 0.71 -18.50 -0.25
C LYS A 108 0.58 -17.57 0.96
N ALA A 109 -0.57 -16.92 1.16
CA ALA A 109 -0.81 -16.08 2.34
C ALA A 109 -0.76 -16.90 3.64
N TYR A 110 -1.42 -18.06 3.65
CA TYR A 110 -1.43 -18.98 4.78
C TYR A 110 -0.01 -19.44 5.13
N TRP A 111 0.79 -19.82 4.13
CA TRP A 111 2.18 -20.23 4.35
C TRP A 111 3.06 -19.08 4.84
N ALA A 112 2.92 -17.88 4.30
CA ALA A 112 3.66 -16.70 4.76
C ALA A 112 3.30 -16.33 6.21
N LEU A 113 2.01 -16.37 6.57
CA LEU A 113 1.53 -16.13 7.94
C LEU A 113 2.03 -17.22 8.90
N LYS A 114 2.00 -18.47 8.46
CA LYS A 114 2.49 -19.61 9.23
C LYS A 114 3.98 -19.45 9.52
N HIS A 115 4.80 -19.13 8.51
CA HIS A 115 6.23 -18.87 8.68
C HIS A 115 6.50 -17.71 9.65
N ALA A 116 5.77 -16.59 9.50
CA ALA A 116 5.94 -15.42 10.36
C ALA A 116 5.54 -15.64 11.83
N ASN A 117 4.71 -16.65 12.11
CA ASN A 117 4.30 -17.02 13.47
C ASN A 117 5.14 -18.16 14.09
N PHE A 118 5.97 -18.86 13.31
CA PHE A 118 6.91 -19.86 13.82
C PHE A 118 8.25 -19.25 14.29
N ASP A 119 8.49 -17.97 14.01
CA ASP A 119 9.65 -17.20 14.50
C ASP A 119 9.35 -16.41 15.81
N LEU A 120 8.35 -16.85 16.60
CA LEU A 120 8.10 -16.34 17.97
C LEU A 120 8.44 -17.40 19.02
#